data_AF-A0AAN7W1X7-F1
#
_entry.id   AF-A0AAN7W1X7-F1
#
_cell.length_a   1.000
_cell.length_b   1.000
_cell.length_c   1.000
_cell.angle_alpha   90.00
_cell.angle_beta   90.00
_cell.angle_gamma   90.00
#
_symmetry.space_group_name_H-M   'P 1'
#
loop_
_entity.id
_entity.type
_entity.pdbx_description
1 polymer ?
#
loop_
_entity_poly.entity_id
_entity_poly.type
_entity_poly.pdbx_seq_one_letter_code
_entity_poly.pdbx_strand_id
1 'polypeptide(L)'
;MAQRSHQSVFTYSITKPYPFRWFTPTVIAGFIVLAAIFSLINFVSSGFILINELSSNPNTTQTENRWFASWPSFLTSKAQATCQTLSLPINTQFFTNQTALTYTLTNVWQQKLPDGSGPPAPSLSYTNNVLQDCVVASIQMDLAAMDRSQNQFAYDEWGVTVRSYITCTVHVPNGVMGINLTQTYDYVPADISLDNLYVFLGTGFVGRDNQTRAALWWGESLMSTYWALLTWSMQMIRSNDTAYGVASIRRGTVAFSLNQPSTDDILDPSFFQVDYRFMVDAMDPPGAFAMIYTGLYDDEGTANQVAYLSRMQAYPNIWDLADALAKSVYSTILADLGQVDSNPNIVANSTALQNLTAVFDDIRIGVTVANAFPGPAEAPFVAQSSTTGPLLLTPSTITAEYLCQVPQRKAVGNLIVGILVADLVFLNAVWQIFRLLVDWLALKREETQKCATCDGSGIVASARRGTVVGEDADEQHELAPLKGSATVSPASQRSGSSGHDYDEIRYGHAMDAA
;
A
#
# COMPACT_ATOMS: atom_id res chain seq x y z
N MET A 1 28.31 -49.26 81.59
CA MET A 1 28.54 -48.31 80.49
C MET A 1 27.82 -48.84 79.26
N ALA A 2 26.71 -48.21 78.85
CA ALA A 2 25.92 -48.62 77.69
C ALA A 2 26.41 -47.84 76.46
N GLN A 3 26.86 -48.55 75.43
CA GLN A 3 27.32 -47.97 74.17
C GLN A 3 26.09 -47.79 73.27
N ARG A 4 25.64 -46.53 73.10
CA ARG A 4 24.56 -46.19 72.16
C ARG A 4 25.05 -46.45 70.73
N SER A 5 24.29 -47.23 69.97
CA SER A 5 24.47 -47.38 68.53
C SER A 5 24.11 -46.05 67.84
N HIS A 6 25.04 -45.50 67.08
CA HIS A 6 24.82 -44.30 66.28
C HIS A 6 24.07 -44.68 64.99
N GLN A 7 22.89 -44.11 64.76
CA GLN A 7 22.20 -44.18 63.46
C GLN A 7 22.28 -42.81 62.78
N SER A 8 22.82 -42.78 61.56
CA SER A 8 22.90 -41.59 60.71
C SER A 8 21.63 -41.46 59.86
N VAL A 9 21.06 -40.26 59.78
CA VAL A 9 19.91 -39.92 58.91
C VAL A 9 20.34 -39.69 57.46
N PHE A 10 21.64 -39.61 57.18
CA PHE A 10 22.16 -39.46 55.83
C PHE A 10 22.24 -40.80 55.12
N THR A 11 21.42 -40.96 54.08
CA THR A 11 21.55 -42.03 53.08
C THR A 11 22.41 -41.51 51.93
N TYR A 12 23.37 -42.33 51.46
CA TYR A 12 24.15 -42.04 50.27
C TYR A 12 23.57 -42.86 49.10
N SER A 13 23.37 -42.23 47.95
CA SER A 13 23.07 -42.98 46.73
C SER A 13 24.31 -43.81 46.38
N ILE A 14 24.14 -45.13 46.26
CA ILE A 14 25.22 -46.01 45.78
C ILE A 14 25.48 -45.64 44.31
N THR A 15 26.53 -44.88 44.07
CA THR A 15 27.00 -44.53 42.72
C THR A 15 27.85 -45.67 42.17
N LYS A 16 27.21 -46.65 41.51
CA LYS A 16 27.97 -47.64 40.73
C LYS A 16 28.44 -46.99 39.41
N PRO A 17 29.72 -47.12 39.02
CA PRO A 17 30.17 -46.66 37.72
C PRO A 17 29.48 -47.46 36.62
N TYR A 18 29.07 -46.79 35.54
CA TYR A 18 28.46 -47.48 34.41
C TYR A 18 29.46 -48.48 33.80
N PRO A 19 29.01 -49.70 33.43
CA PRO A 19 29.89 -50.78 33.01
C PRO A 19 30.55 -50.57 31.63
N PHE A 20 30.19 -49.50 30.90
CA PHE A 20 30.64 -49.26 29.53
C PHE A 20 31.72 -48.18 29.46
N ARG A 21 32.92 -48.54 28.98
CA ARG A 21 34.07 -47.62 28.86
C ARG A 21 33.83 -46.43 27.91
N TRP A 22 32.91 -46.58 26.95
CA TRP A 22 32.56 -45.52 25.98
C TRP A 22 31.43 -44.60 26.46
N PHE A 23 30.80 -44.89 27.59
CA PHE A 23 29.64 -44.12 28.05
C PHE A 23 29.99 -42.67 28.36
N THR A 24 31.00 -42.44 29.21
CA THR A 24 31.45 -41.10 29.60
C THR A 24 31.90 -40.24 28.40
N PRO A 25 32.79 -40.71 27.49
CA PRO A 25 33.16 -39.90 26.33
C PRO A 25 31.99 -39.64 25.38
N THR A 26 31.06 -40.58 25.22
CA THR A 26 29.85 -40.39 24.39
C THR A 26 28.91 -39.34 25.00
N VAL A 27 28.72 -39.37 26.32
CA VAL A 27 27.90 -38.39 27.03
C VAL A 27 28.54 -37.00 26.90
N ILE A 28 29.85 -36.86 27.12
CA ILE A 28 30.55 -35.58 26.97
C ILE A 28 30.42 -35.04 25.54
N ALA A 29 30.67 -35.88 24.52
CA ALA A 29 30.52 -35.48 23.12
C ALA A 29 29.07 -35.08 22.81
N GLY A 30 28.08 -35.83 23.31
CA GLY A 30 26.66 -35.52 23.17
C GLY A 30 26.30 -34.17 23.80
N PHE A 31 26.80 -33.88 25.00
CA PHE A 31 26.60 -32.58 25.67
C PHE A 31 27.23 -31.41 24.91
N ILE A 32 28.41 -31.60 24.30
CA ILE A 32 29.05 -30.57 23.45
C ILE A 32 28.20 -30.30 22.21
N VAL A 33 27.72 -31.34 21.53
CA VAL A 33 26.86 -31.20 20.35
C VAL A 33 25.54 -30.52 20.72
N LEU A 34 24.92 -30.92 21.83
CA LEU A 34 23.69 -30.29 22.31
C LEU A 34 23.90 -28.83 22.69
N ALA A 35 25.03 -28.48 23.32
CA ALA A 35 25.36 -27.10 23.62
C ALA A 35 25.44 -26.26 22.33
N ALA A 36 26.15 -26.75 21.31
CA ALA A 36 26.24 -26.06 20.02
C ALA A 36 24.86 -25.89 19.33
N ILE A 37 24.00 -26.90 19.39
CA ILE A 37 22.65 -26.85 18.85
C ILE A 37 21.78 -25.85 19.62
N PHE A 38 21.80 -25.87 20.95
CA PHE A 38 21.02 -24.93 21.77
C PHE A 38 21.50 -23.49 21.58
N SER A 39 22.82 -23.25 21.50
CA SER A 39 23.34 -21.93 21.20
C SER A 39 22.80 -21.40 19.87
N LEU A 40 22.74 -22.25 18.83
CA LEU A 40 22.20 -21.88 17.52
C LEU A 40 20.70 -21.56 17.59
N ILE A 41 19.91 -22.41 18.26
CA ILE A 41 18.46 -22.22 18.44
C ILE A 41 18.18 -20.92 19.21
N ASN A 42 18.91 -20.70 20.31
CA ASN A 42 18.75 -19.51 21.15
C ASN A 42 19.20 -18.24 20.45
N PHE A 43 20.23 -18.31 19.61
CA PHE A 43 20.64 -17.21 18.76
C PHE A 43 19.53 -16.80 17.77
N VAL A 44 18.94 -17.76 17.05
CA VAL A 44 17.87 -17.48 16.08
C VAL A 44 16.59 -16.98 16.78
N SER A 45 16.23 -17.58 17.91
CA SER A 45 14.98 -17.27 18.63
C SER A 45 15.04 -15.97 19.44
N SER A 46 16.17 -15.70 20.09
CA SER A 46 16.28 -14.63 21.09
C SER A 46 17.36 -13.59 20.81
N GLY A 47 18.19 -13.80 19.77
CA GLY A 47 19.28 -12.91 19.41
C GLY A 47 18.85 -11.59 18.74
N PHE A 48 17.59 -11.49 18.34
CA PHE A 48 17.05 -10.36 17.59
C PHE A 48 15.98 -9.59 18.38
N ILE A 49 15.88 -8.30 18.08
CA ILE A 49 14.78 -7.40 18.46
C ILE A 49 14.16 -6.85 17.18
N LEU A 50 12.84 -6.67 17.19
CA LEU A 50 12.14 -6.04 16.07
C LEU A 50 12.11 -4.53 16.31
N ILE A 51 12.54 -3.75 15.32
CA ILE A 51 12.48 -2.30 15.34
C ILE A 51 11.56 -1.84 14.22
N ASN A 52 10.75 -0.83 14.50
CA ASN A 52 9.88 -0.22 13.50
C ASN A 52 10.69 0.73 12.61
N GLU A 53 10.67 0.49 11.31
CA GLU A 53 11.30 1.31 10.28
C GLU A 53 10.30 1.57 9.15
N LEU A 54 10.36 2.76 8.55
CA LEU A 54 9.57 3.11 7.38
C LEU A 54 10.31 2.62 6.13
N SER A 55 9.64 1.80 5.32
CA SER A 55 10.19 1.29 4.06
C SER A 55 9.30 1.69 2.90
N SER A 56 9.90 2.13 1.79
CA SER A 56 9.19 2.39 0.53
C SER A 56 8.93 1.11 -0.28
N ASN A 57 9.60 0.00 0.06
CA ASN A 57 9.42 -1.28 -0.63
C ASN A 57 9.31 -2.44 0.38
N PRO A 58 8.08 -2.79 0.81
CA PRO A 58 7.86 -3.82 1.81
C PRO A 58 8.24 -5.22 1.31
N ASN A 59 8.20 -5.47 -0.01
CA ASN A 59 8.52 -6.77 -0.61
C ASN A 59 10.02 -7.06 -0.51
N THR A 60 10.88 -6.08 -0.83
CA THR A 60 12.33 -6.25 -0.67
C THR A 60 12.73 -6.37 0.80
N THR A 61 12.08 -5.60 1.69
CA THR A 61 12.37 -5.67 3.14
C THR A 61 12.00 -7.03 3.73
N GLN A 62 10.89 -7.64 3.32
CA GLN A 62 10.46 -8.96 3.80
C GLN A 62 11.28 -10.12 3.21
N THR A 63 11.77 -9.96 1.97
CA THR A 63 12.52 -11.00 1.25
C THR A 63 14.03 -11.00 1.54
N GLU A 64 14.52 -10.13 2.43
CA GLU A 64 15.93 -10.09 2.82
C GLU A 64 16.37 -11.46 3.35
N ASN A 65 17.04 -12.23 2.48
CA ASN A 65 17.14 -13.68 2.60
C ASN A 65 18.13 -14.06 3.69
N ARG A 66 17.61 -14.44 4.86
CA ARG A 66 18.41 -14.96 5.97
C ARG A 66 18.46 -16.48 5.87
N TRP A 67 19.60 -17.08 6.24
CA TRP A 67 19.83 -18.53 6.15
C TRP A 67 18.83 -19.39 6.96
N PHE A 68 18.08 -18.77 7.88
CA PHE A 68 16.99 -19.39 8.65
C PHE A 68 15.59 -19.02 8.15
N ALA A 69 15.43 -18.47 6.94
CA ALA A 69 14.11 -18.09 6.41
C ALA A 69 13.12 -19.27 6.36
N SER A 70 13.62 -20.50 6.14
CA SER A 70 12.83 -21.74 6.08
C SER A 70 12.60 -22.42 7.44
N TRP A 71 13.15 -21.88 8.54
CA TRP A 71 12.96 -22.47 9.87
C TRP A 71 11.54 -22.18 10.40
N PRO A 72 11.01 -23.03 11.29
CA PRO A 72 9.67 -22.86 11.84
C PRO A 72 9.44 -21.46 12.44
N SER A 73 8.29 -20.86 12.17
CA SER A 73 7.96 -19.48 12.57
C SER A 73 8.05 -19.23 14.08
N PHE A 74 7.82 -20.26 14.92
CA PHE A 74 7.99 -20.13 16.37
C PHE A 74 9.44 -19.87 16.79
N LEU A 75 10.43 -20.25 15.97
CA LEU A 75 11.85 -19.94 16.19
C LEU A 75 12.27 -18.64 15.51
N THR A 76 11.61 -18.24 14.42
CA THR A 76 12.06 -17.15 13.55
C THR A 76 11.20 -15.90 13.57
N SER A 77 10.11 -15.87 14.34
CA SER A 77 9.18 -14.74 14.44
C SER A 77 9.84 -13.40 14.77
N LYS A 78 10.96 -13.40 15.51
CA LYS A 78 11.75 -12.20 15.85
C LYS A 78 12.92 -11.93 14.89
N ALA A 79 13.13 -12.83 13.95
CA ALA A 79 14.28 -12.84 13.04
C ALA A 79 13.89 -12.60 11.58
N GLN A 80 12.59 -12.56 11.28
CA GLN A 80 12.00 -12.22 9.98
C GLN A 80 11.41 -10.81 10.02
N ALA A 81 11.54 -10.07 8.92
CA ALA A 81 10.90 -8.77 8.78
C ALA A 81 9.43 -8.95 8.42
N THR A 82 8.56 -8.10 8.97
CA THR A 82 7.13 -8.08 8.63
C THR A 82 6.71 -6.65 8.37
N CYS A 83 5.93 -6.39 7.31
CA CYS A 83 5.42 -5.05 7.03
C CYS A 83 3.90 -5.01 7.14
N GLN A 84 3.38 -3.91 7.68
CA GLN A 84 1.95 -3.67 7.77
C GLN A 84 1.41 -3.24 6.40
N THR A 85 0.19 -3.67 6.09
CA THR A 85 -0.54 -3.19 4.93
C THR A 85 -0.96 -1.75 5.13
N LEU A 86 -0.85 -0.92 4.10
CA LEU A 86 -1.35 0.45 4.13
C LEU A 86 -2.87 0.44 3.92
N SER A 87 -3.62 1.16 4.75
CA SER A 87 -5.06 1.37 4.54
C SER A 87 -5.27 2.75 3.92
N LEU A 88 -5.63 2.79 2.63
CA LEU A 88 -5.95 4.01 1.89
C LEU A 88 -7.47 4.25 1.91
N PRO A 89 -7.99 5.24 2.68
CA PRO A 89 -9.40 5.55 2.67
C PRO A 89 -9.84 6.17 1.33
N ILE A 90 -11.13 6.08 1.02
CA ILE A 90 -11.72 6.81 -0.12
C ILE A 90 -11.48 8.32 0.04
N ASN A 91 -11.29 9.00 -1.09
CA ASN A 91 -10.89 10.40 -1.27
C ASN A 91 -9.43 10.72 -0.93
N THR A 92 -8.59 9.70 -0.75
CA THR A 92 -7.14 9.90 -0.61
C THR A 92 -6.52 10.23 -1.96
N GLN A 93 -5.64 11.23 -1.99
CA GLN A 93 -4.80 11.54 -3.14
C GLN A 93 -3.46 10.82 -3.04
N PHE A 94 -2.96 10.31 -4.15
CA PHE A 94 -1.67 9.63 -4.22
C PHE A 94 -0.99 9.81 -5.58
N PHE A 95 0.32 9.54 -5.60
CA PHE A 95 1.12 9.42 -6.82
C PHE A 95 1.52 7.96 -7.04
N THR A 96 1.83 7.63 -8.29
CA THR A 96 2.51 6.38 -8.64
C THR A 96 4.03 6.52 -8.39
N ASN A 97 4.77 5.42 -8.50
CA ASN A 97 6.24 5.42 -8.54
C ASN A 97 6.81 6.23 -9.74
N GLN A 98 5.99 6.51 -10.76
CA GLN A 98 6.36 7.37 -11.88
C GLN A 98 6.17 8.86 -11.59
N THR A 99 5.36 9.20 -10.58
CA THR A 99 5.15 10.57 -10.07
C THR A 99 4.73 11.59 -11.16
N ALA A 100 4.00 11.14 -12.17
CA ALA A 100 3.57 12.00 -13.28
C ALA A 100 2.21 12.66 -13.02
N LEU A 101 1.20 11.92 -12.56
CA LEU A 101 -0.11 12.49 -12.25
C LEU A 101 -0.55 12.16 -10.82
N THR A 102 -1.37 13.05 -10.26
CA THR A 102 -2.05 12.83 -8.98
C THR A 102 -3.39 12.15 -9.22
N TYR A 103 -3.66 11.08 -8.49
CA TYR A 103 -4.94 10.35 -8.53
C TYR A 103 -5.66 10.47 -7.20
N THR A 104 -6.99 10.55 -7.26
CA THR A 104 -7.88 10.46 -6.10
C THR A 104 -8.59 9.11 -6.12
N LEU A 105 -8.50 8.34 -5.04
CA LEU A 105 -9.22 7.09 -4.87
C LEU A 105 -10.70 7.38 -4.60
N THR A 106 -11.63 7.05 -5.50
CA THR A 106 -13.04 7.40 -5.35
C THR A 106 -13.93 6.22 -4.98
N ASN A 107 -13.54 4.99 -5.32
CA ASN A 107 -14.28 3.79 -4.94
C ASN A 107 -13.35 2.58 -4.84
N VAL A 108 -13.73 1.61 -4.01
CA VAL A 108 -13.02 0.34 -3.82
C VAL A 108 -14.07 -0.76 -3.66
N TRP A 109 -13.89 -1.90 -4.31
CA TRP A 109 -14.76 -3.07 -4.12
C TRP A 109 -13.98 -4.37 -4.26
N GLN A 110 -14.45 -5.42 -3.61
CA GLN A 110 -13.87 -6.75 -3.75
C GLN A 110 -14.50 -7.47 -4.94
N GLN A 111 -13.71 -7.87 -5.91
CA GLN A 111 -14.20 -8.59 -7.10
C GLN A 111 -14.60 -10.01 -6.71
N LYS A 112 -15.91 -10.29 -6.63
CA LYS A 112 -16.45 -11.61 -6.27
C LYS A 112 -17.28 -12.25 -7.38
N LEU A 113 -17.85 -11.44 -8.26
CA LEU A 113 -18.77 -11.88 -9.30
C LEU A 113 -18.06 -12.00 -10.66
N PRO A 114 -18.58 -12.85 -11.59
CA PRO A 114 -18.02 -13.01 -12.93
C PRO A 114 -18.05 -11.72 -13.77
N ASP A 115 -18.94 -10.78 -13.44
CA ASP A 115 -19.06 -9.45 -14.05
C ASP A 115 -18.04 -8.43 -13.51
N GLY A 116 -17.18 -8.86 -12.59
CA GLY A 116 -16.16 -8.01 -11.97
C GLY A 116 -16.65 -7.11 -10.83
N SER A 117 -17.92 -7.24 -10.42
CA SER A 117 -18.50 -6.42 -9.35
C SER A 117 -18.44 -7.12 -7.98
N GLY A 118 -18.62 -6.33 -6.93
CA GLY A 118 -18.80 -6.83 -5.57
C GLY A 118 -19.08 -5.71 -4.57
N PRO A 119 -19.22 -6.04 -3.28
CA PRO A 119 -19.61 -5.05 -2.29
C PRO A 119 -18.53 -3.96 -2.15
N PRO A 120 -18.93 -2.68 -2.01
CA PRO A 120 -17.98 -1.60 -1.81
C PRO A 120 -17.26 -1.76 -0.47
N ALA A 121 -15.99 -1.36 -0.44
CA ALA A 121 -15.14 -1.32 0.73
C ALA A 121 -14.80 0.14 1.08
N PRO A 122 -14.74 0.51 2.37
CA PRO A 122 -14.47 1.89 2.78
C PRO A 122 -13.01 2.33 2.58
N SER A 123 -12.10 1.38 2.39
CA SER A 123 -10.68 1.63 2.16
C SER A 123 -10.05 0.50 1.34
N LEU A 124 -8.93 0.82 0.69
CA LEU A 124 -8.06 -0.12 0.02
C LEU A 124 -6.95 -0.57 0.98
N SER A 125 -6.87 -1.88 1.25
CA SER A 125 -5.71 -2.48 1.94
C SER A 125 -4.63 -2.81 0.91
N TYR A 126 -3.54 -2.05 0.89
CA TYR A 126 -2.52 -2.05 -0.15
C TYR A 126 -1.14 -2.47 0.37
N THR A 127 -0.39 -3.24 -0.43
CA THR A 127 0.95 -3.77 -0.08
C THR A 127 1.93 -3.68 -1.24
N ASN A 128 2.08 -2.49 -1.83
CA ASN A 128 3.00 -2.24 -2.95
C ASN A 128 2.81 -3.19 -4.14
N ASN A 129 1.56 -3.57 -4.43
CA ASN A 129 1.21 -4.43 -5.55
C ASN A 129 1.02 -3.60 -6.81
N VAL A 130 1.39 -4.15 -7.97
CA VAL A 130 1.27 -3.44 -9.26
C VAL A 130 -0.20 -3.15 -9.57
N LEU A 131 -0.47 -1.96 -10.11
CA LEU A 131 -1.77 -1.61 -10.68
C LEU A 131 -1.93 -2.27 -12.05
N GLN A 132 -3.01 -3.02 -12.24
CA GLN A 132 -3.27 -3.80 -13.46
C GLN A 132 -4.65 -3.48 -14.03
N ASP A 133 -4.88 -3.90 -15.28
CA ASP A 133 -6.14 -3.76 -16.01
C ASP A 133 -6.76 -2.35 -15.90
N CYS A 134 -5.92 -1.32 -15.95
CA CYS A 134 -6.40 0.05 -15.85
C CYS A 134 -7.04 0.49 -17.17
N VAL A 135 -8.30 0.92 -17.10
CA VAL A 135 -9.08 1.42 -18.23
C VAL A 135 -9.55 2.84 -17.92
N VAL A 136 -9.27 3.76 -18.83
CA VAL A 136 -9.84 5.11 -18.79
C VAL A 136 -11.25 5.05 -19.37
N ALA A 137 -12.26 5.14 -18.51
CA ALA A 137 -13.66 5.01 -18.90
C ALA A 137 -14.17 6.26 -19.63
N SER A 138 -13.78 7.45 -19.14
CA SER A 138 -14.14 8.71 -19.77
C SER A 138 -13.17 9.84 -19.40
N ILE A 139 -13.09 10.83 -20.28
CA ILE A 139 -12.30 12.06 -20.11
C ILE A 139 -13.23 13.24 -20.32
N GLN A 140 -13.43 14.04 -19.28
CA GLN A 140 -14.23 15.25 -19.32
C GLN A 140 -13.33 16.48 -19.33
N MET A 141 -13.60 17.41 -20.23
CA MET A 141 -12.95 18.70 -20.34
C MET A 141 -13.96 19.78 -19.99
N ASP A 142 -13.72 20.49 -18.91
CA ASP A 142 -14.50 21.68 -18.57
C ASP A 142 -13.75 22.91 -19.07
N LEU A 143 -14.32 23.57 -20.08
CA LEU A 143 -13.80 24.81 -20.67
C LEU A 143 -14.50 25.99 -20.02
N ALA A 144 -13.74 26.93 -19.49
CA ALA A 144 -14.27 28.14 -18.87
C ALA A 144 -13.47 29.37 -19.29
N ALA A 145 -14.16 30.51 -19.38
CA ALA A 145 -13.54 31.83 -19.44
C ALA A 145 -13.84 32.62 -18.15
N MET A 146 -15.02 33.22 -18.03
CA MET A 146 -15.37 34.22 -17.00
C MET A 146 -15.40 33.74 -15.54
N ASP A 147 -15.36 32.43 -15.28
CA ASP A 147 -15.33 31.85 -13.93
C ASP A 147 -13.89 31.59 -13.41
N ARG A 148 -12.86 31.93 -14.19
CA ARG A 148 -11.44 31.72 -13.84
C ARG A 148 -10.92 32.80 -12.89
N SER A 149 -9.89 32.48 -12.11
CA SER A 149 -9.23 33.46 -11.21
C SER A 149 -8.49 34.53 -12.01
N GLN A 150 -8.28 35.72 -11.42
CA GLN A 150 -7.52 36.80 -12.07
C GLN A 150 -6.11 36.36 -12.49
N ASN A 151 -5.46 35.51 -11.69
CA ASN A 151 -4.15 34.96 -12.04
C ASN A 151 -4.24 34.06 -13.27
N GLN A 152 -5.23 33.16 -13.32
CA GLN A 152 -5.46 32.31 -14.49
C GLN A 152 -5.72 33.13 -15.75
N PHE A 153 -6.50 34.21 -15.63
CA PHE A 153 -6.77 35.15 -16.72
C PHE A 153 -5.52 35.85 -17.26
N ALA A 154 -4.51 36.07 -16.43
CA ALA A 154 -3.24 36.64 -16.88
C ALA A 154 -2.45 35.67 -17.77
N TYR A 155 -2.71 34.37 -17.66
CA TYR A 155 -2.11 33.34 -18.51
C TYR A 155 -2.85 33.18 -19.82
N ASP A 156 -4.16 32.98 -19.76
CA ASP A 156 -5.04 32.80 -20.91
C ASP A 156 -6.49 33.16 -20.50
N GLU A 157 -7.24 33.80 -21.40
CA GLU A 157 -8.64 34.13 -21.16
C GLU A 157 -9.47 32.86 -20.95
N TRP A 158 -9.15 31.81 -21.72
CA TRP A 158 -9.76 30.51 -21.61
C TRP A 158 -8.87 29.54 -20.87
N GLY A 159 -9.49 28.55 -20.23
CA GLY A 159 -8.74 27.39 -19.80
C GLY A 159 -9.59 26.14 -19.73
N VAL A 160 -8.89 25.02 -19.69
CA VAL A 160 -9.48 23.70 -19.66
C VAL A 160 -9.04 22.97 -18.39
N THR A 161 -10.02 22.50 -17.61
CA THR A 161 -9.77 21.53 -16.55
C THR A 161 -10.18 20.17 -17.07
N VAL A 162 -9.22 19.26 -17.18
CA VAL A 162 -9.45 17.88 -17.62
C VAL A 162 -9.67 16.99 -16.40
N ARG A 163 -10.75 16.21 -16.38
CA ARG A 163 -11.04 15.18 -15.38
C ARG A 163 -11.20 13.84 -16.06
N SER A 164 -10.44 12.85 -15.59
CA SER A 164 -10.48 11.50 -16.15
C SER A 164 -10.99 10.52 -15.11
N TYR A 165 -11.83 9.59 -15.54
CA TYR A 165 -12.42 8.53 -14.72
C TYR A 165 -11.83 7.20 -15.12
N ILE A 166 -11.19 6.54 -14.17
CA ILE A 166 -10.36 5.37 -14.42
C ILE A 166 -10.80 4.25 -13.49
N THR A 167 -10.79 3.03 -14.01
CA THR A 167 -10.96 1.82 -13.21
C THR A 167 -9.72 0.97 -13.34
N CYS A 168 -9.20 0.43 -12.24
CA CYS A 168 -8.05 -0.47 -12.20
C CYS A 168 -8.32 -1.67 -11.30
N THR A 169 -7.47 -2.69 -11.41
CA THR A 169 -7.44 -3.84 -10.51
C THR A 169 -6.14 -3.87 -9.71
N VAL A 170 -6.22 -4.40 -8.48
CA VAL A 170 -5.07 -4.65 -7.62
C VAL A 170 -5.21 -6.03 -7.01
N HIS A 171 -4.18 -6.86 -7.20
CA HIS A 171 -4.09 -8.15 -6.53
C HIS A 171 -3.72 -7.95 -5.06
N VAL A 172 -4.55 -8.48 -4.15
CA VAL A 172 -4.27 -8.54 -2.72
C VAL A 172 -4.30 -10.01 -2.26
N PRO A 173 -3.72 -10.36 -1.10
CA PRO A 173 -3.70 -11.76 -0.64
C PRO A 173 -5.10 -12.40 -0.52
N ASN A 174 -6.14 -11.58 -0.32
CA ASN A 174 -7.53 -12.01 -0.14
C ASN A 174 -8.37 -11.99 -1.44
N GLY A 175 -7.73 -11.80 -2.61
CA GLY A 175 -8.39 -11.78 -3.92
C GLY A 175 -8.02 -10.58 -4.78
N VAL A 176 -8.85 -10.27 -5.78
CA VAL A 176 -8.67 -9.08 -6.62
C VAL A 176 -9.58 -7.96 -6.11
N MET A 177 -9.02 -6.77 -5.95
CA MET A 177 -9.78 -5.56 -5.61
C MET A 177 -9.90 -4.71 -6.86
N GLY A 178 -11.13 -4.26 -7.17
CA GLY A 178 -11.35 -3.21 -8.15
C GLY A 178 -11.30 -1.85 -7.47
N ILE A 179 -10.72 -0.87 -8.14
CA ILE A 179 -10.61 0.51 -7.66
C ILE A 179 -11.03 1.49 -8.75
N ASN A 180 -11.72 2.57 -8.34
CA ASN A 180 -11.95 3.72 -9.21
C ASN A 180 -11.04 4.87 -8.79
N LEU A 181 -10.43 5.48 -9.78
CA LEU A 181 -9.55 6.62 -9.65
C LEU A 181 -10.12 7.79 -10.44
N THR A 182 -9.95 8.99 -9.89
CA THR A 182 -10.20 10.24 -10.62
C THR A 182 -8.89 11.01 -10.72
N GLN A 183 -8.55 11.43 -11.92
CA GLN A 183 -7.39 12.25 -12.21
C GLN A 183 -7.87 13.62 -12.67
N THR A 184 -7.28 14.69 -12.13
CA THR A 184 -7.58 16.06 -12.55
C THR A 184 -6.30 16.71 -13.04
N TYR A 185 -6.32 17.23 -14.27
CA TYR A 185 -5.24 18.01 -14.86
C TYR A 185 -5.74 19.41 -15.19
N ASP A 186 -5.04 20.42 -14.66
CA ASP A 186 -5.20 21.82 -15.03
C ASP A 186 -3.81 22.40 -15.25
N TYR A 187 -3.50 22.80 -16.48
CA TYR A 187 -2.18 23.34 -16.81
C TYR A 187 -1.95 24.70 -16.14
N VAL A 188 -3.02 25.48 -15.96
CA VAL A 188 -2.98 26.80 -15.32
C VAL A 188 -3.95 26.78 -14.14
N PRO A 189 -3.56 26.20 -12.99
CA PRO A 189 -4.43 26.07 -11.84
C PRO A 189 -4.72 27.43 -11.18
N ALA A 190 -5.77 27.48 -10.35
CA ALA A 190 -6.27 28.73 -9.77
C ALA A 190 -5.26 29.47 -8.86
N ASP A 191 -4.34 28.71 -8.26
CA ASP A 191 -3.31 29.14 -7.31
C ASP A 191 -1.94 29.45 -7.97
N ILE A 192 -1.88 29.47 -9.31
CA ILE A 192 -0.64 29.76 -10.04
C ILE A 192 -0.10 31.17 -9.72
N SER A 193 1.22 31.29 -9.53
CA SER A 193 1.90 32.58 -9.37
C SER A 193 2.09 33.28 -10.72
N LEU A 194 2.02 34.61 -10.76
CA LEU A 194 2.34 35.41 -11.96
C LEU A 194 3.85 35.44 -12.27
N ASP A 195 4.71 35.00 -11.35
CA ASP A 195 6.16 34.92 -11.58
C ASP A 195 6.51 33.90 -12.68
N ASN A 196 5.60 32.98 -13.00
CA ASN A 196 5.78 31.94 -14.01
C ASN A 196 5.20 32.32 -15.38
N LEU A 197 4.90 33.60 -15.62
CA LEU A 197 4.47 34.07 -16.94
C LEU A 197 5.57 33.82 -17.99
N TYR A 198 5.15 33.48 -19.20
CA TYR A 198 6.03 33.27 -20.36
C TYR A 198 7.00 32.08 -20.25
N VAL A 199 6.83 31.20 -19.26
CA VAL A 199 7.63 29.99 -19.10
C VAL A 199 6.75 28.75 -19.04
N PHE A 200 7.38 27.59 -19.21
CA PHE A 200 6.75 26.31 -18.98
C PHE A 200 6.41 26.15 -17.48
N LEU A 201 5.14 25.83 -17.18
CA LEU A 201 4.62 25.85 -15.80
C LEU A 201 4.92 24.58 -15.01
N GLY A 202 5.08 23.44 -15.69
CA GLY A 202 5.31 22.17 -15.01
C GLY A 202 4.27 21.84 -13.93
N THR A 203 2.99 22.10 -14.21
CA THR A 203 1.90 21.86 -13.27
C THR A 203 1.44 20.40 -13.35
N GLY A 204 1.28 19.76 -12.19
CA GLY A 204 0.76 18.39 -12.08
C GLY A 204 1.81 17.27 -12.08
N PHE A 205 2.92 17.43 -12.80
CA PHE A 205 3.99 16.42 -12.84
C PHE A 205 5.09 16.74 -11.82
N VAL A 206 5.50 15.73 -11.05
CA VAL A 206 6.58 15.89 -10.06
C VAL A 206 7.89 15.35 -10.61
N GLY A 207 7.87 14.19 -11.26
CA GLY A 207 9.06 13.57 -11.84
C GLY A 207 9.24 13.89 -13.31
N ARG A 208 10.28 14.66 -13.66
CA ARG A 208 10.64 14.99 -15.04
C ARG A 208 12.03 14.47 -15.37
N ASP A 209 12.10 13.51 -16.28
CA ASP A 209 13.36 13.00 -16.79
C ASP A 209 13.18 12.55 -18.24
N ASN A 210 13.86 13.21 -19.17
CA ASN A 210 13.75 12.94 -20.59
C ASN A 210 14.54 11.68 -21.04
N GLN A 211 15.39 11.11 -20.17
CA GLN A 211 16.14 9.87 -20.42
C GLN A 211 15.46 8.67 -19.78
N THR A 212 15.13 8.74 -18.50
CA THR A 212 14.60 7.58 -17.76
C THR A 212 13.08 7.48 -17.81
N ARG A 213 12.38 8.59 -18.08
CA ARG A 213 10.91 8.69 -18.12
C ARG A 213 10.43 9.39 -19.39
N ALA A 214 11.08 9.10 -20.51
CA ALA A 214 10.83 9.76 -21.80
C ALA A 214 9.35 9.73 -22.22
N ALA A 215 8.66 8.59 -22.05
CA ALA A 215 7.23 8.47 -22.38
C ALA A 215 6.36 9.49 -21.62
N LEU A 216 6.58 9.66 -20.32
CA LEU A 216 5.81 10.62 -19.50
C LEU A 216 6.24 12.06 -19.75
N TRP A 217 7.51 12.30 -20.04
CA TRP A 217 8.03 13.61 -20.46
C TRP A 217 7.36 14.07 -21.77
N TRP A 218 7.19 13.17 -22.73
CA TRP A 218 6.40 13.42 -23.95
C TRP A 218 4.91 13.56 -23.67
N GLY A 219 4.36 12.77 -22.73
CA GLY A 219 2.97 12.89 -22.28
C GLY A 219 2.64 14.28 -21.72
N GLU A 220 3.47 14.80 -20.80
CA GLU A 220 3.35 16.16 -20.25
C GLU A 220 3.43 17.21 -21.37
N SER A 221 4.34 17.00 -22.33
CA SER A 221 4.53 17.88 -23.48
C SER A 221 3.30 17.95 -24.39
N LEU A 222 2.70 16.81 -24.72
CA LEU A 222 1.48 16.74 -25.51
C LEU A 222 0.29 17.37 -24.77
N MET A 223 0.11 17.02 -23.49
CA MET A 223 -1.00 17.52 -22.68
C MET A 223 -0.96 19.05 -22.55
N SER A 224 0.19 19.64 -22.21
CA SER A 224 0.31 21.10 -22.09
C SER A 224 0.19 21.80 -23.44
N THR A 225 0.70 21.19 -24.51
CA THR A 225 0.64 21.73 -25.88
C THR A 225 -0.79 21.81 -26.40
N TYR A 226 -1.52 20.69 -26.35
CA TYR A 226 -2.91 20.68 -26.82
C TYR A 226 -3.84 21.45 -25.89
N TRP A 227 -3.50 21.58 -24.59
CA TRP A 227 -4.16 22.53 -23.71
C TRP A 227 -4.01 23.96 -24.25
N ALA A 228 -2.78 24.41 -24.51
CA ALA A 228 -2.51 25.78 -24.96
C ALA A 228 -3.12 26.10 -26.33
N LEU A 229 -3.08 25.15 -27.26
CA LEU A 229 -3.71 25.32 -28.58
C LEU A 229 -5.24 25.39 -28.47
N LEU A 230 -5.84 24.53 -27.64
CA LEU A 230 -7.29 24.49 -27.44
C LEU A 230 -7.81 25.78 -26.80
N THR A 231 -7.15 26.27 -25.75
CA THR A 231 -7.55 27.50 -25.06
C THR A 231 -7.37 28.72 -25.94
N TRP A 232 -6.26 28.79 -26.67
CA TRP A 232 -6.04 29.82 -27.68
C TRP A 232 -7.12 29.82 -28.76
N SER A 233 -7.49 28.65 -29.29
CA SER A 233 -8.56 28.54 -30.29
C SER A 233 -9.89 29.08 -29.74
N MET A 234 -10.25 28.72 -28.51
CA MET A 234 -11.44 29.24 -27.83
C MET A 234 -11.40 30.76 -27.64
N GLN A 235 -10.25 31.33 -27.31
CA GLN A 235 -10.07 32.78 -27.22
C GLN A 235 -10.29 33.46 -28.58
N MET A 236 -9.73 32.90 -29.65
CA MET A 236 -9.90 33.42 -31.00
C MET A 236 -11.35 33.36 -31.48
N ILE A 237 -12.05 32.24 -31.24
CA ILE A 237 -13.47 32.09 -31.55
C ILE A 237 -14.28 33.18 -30.84
N ARG A 238 -14.06 33.34 -29.53
CA ARG A 238 -14.78 34.35 -28.75
C ARG A 238 -14.50 35.78 -29.22
N SER A 239 -13.24 36.10 -29.52
CA SER A 239 -12.84 37.42 -30.03
C SER A 239 -13.53 37.72 -31.36
N ASN A 240 -13.62 36.72 -32.24
CA ASN A 240 -14.32 36.82 -33.50
C ASN A 240 -15.82 37.05 -33.31
N ASP A 241 -16.46 36.28 -32.43
CA ASP A 241 -17.89 36.42 -32.14
C ASP A 241 -18.22 37.82 -31.61
N THR A 242 -17.44 38.31 -30.63
CA THR A 242 -17.62 39.66 -30.08
C THR A 242 -17.42 40.75 -31.13
N ALA A 243 -16.45 40.60 -32.03
CA ALA A 243 -16.22 41.57 -33.11
C ALA A 243 -17.39 41.66 -34.10
N TYR A 244 -18.10 40.56 -34.35
CA TYR A 244 -19.29 40.52 -35.21
C TYR A 244 -20.60 40.75 -34.45
N GLY A 245 -20.53 41.08 -33.16
CA GLY A 245 -21.70 41.25 -32.30
C GLY A 245 -22.49 39.97 -32.07
N VAL A 246 -21.89 38.80 -32.33
CA VAL A 246 -22.44 37.46 -32.12
C VAL A 246 -22.36 37.08 -30.65
N ALA A 247 -23.32 36.29 -30.20
CA ALA A 247 -23.31 35.68 -28.89
C ALA A 247 -22.04 34.86 -28.62
N SER A 248 -21.27 35.24 -27.61
CA SER A 248 -20.06 34.52 -27.24
C SER A 248 -20.33 33.26 -26.42
N ILE A 249 -19.47 32.24 -26.57
CA ILE A 249 -19.43 31.11 -25.64
C ILE A 249 -18.94 31.60 -24.28
N ARG A 250 -19.63 31.19 -23.22
CA ARG A 250 -19.25 31.47 -21.82
C ARG A 250 -18.51 30.32 -21.18
N ARG A 251 -19.00 29.11 -21.43
CA ARG A 251 -18.55 27.87 -20.79
C ARG A 251 -18.90 26.68 -21.65
N GLY A 252 -18.10 25.63 -21.57
CA GLY A 252 -18.35 24.37 -22.24
C GLY A 252 -17.93 23.18 -21.40
N THR A 253 -18.55 22.05 -21.67
CA THR A 253 -18.05 20.74 -21.25
C THR A 253 -18.03 19.85 -22.49
N VAL A 254 -16.92 19.14 -22.68
CA VAL A 254 -16.76 18.10 -23.69
C VAL A 254 -16.34 16.83 -22.98
N ALA A 255 -17.07 15.74 -23.17
CA ALA A 255 -16.80 14.44 -22.58
C ALA A 255 -16.51 13.42 -23.67
N PHE A 256 -15.36 12.76 -23.55
CA PHE A 256 -14.92 11.69 -24.43
C PHE A 256 -15.11 10.35 -23.73
N SER A 257 -15.60 9.36 -24.47
CA SER A 257 -15.72 7.97 -24.04
C SER A 257 -15.23 7.07 -25.17
N LEU A 258 -14.65 5.92 -24.84
CA LEU A 258 -14.16 4.98 -25.85
C LEU A 258 -15.32 4.54 -26.76
N ASN A 259 -15.11 4.64 -28.07
CA ASN A 259 -16.07 4.10 -29.03
C ASN A 259 -16.14 2.57 -28.89
N GLN A 260 -17.29 1.97 -29.19
CA GLN A 260 -17.52 0.54 -29.07
C GLN A 260 -18.06 -0.01 -30.40
N PRO A 261 -17.31 -0.88 -31.11
CA PRO A 261 -15.97 -1.37 -30.79
C PRO A 261 -14.89 -0.26 -30.92
N SER A 262 -13.89 -0.29 -30.04
CA SER A 262 -12.79 0.67 -30.07
C SER A 262 -11.85 0.37 -31.24
N THR A 263 -11.33 1.42 -31.89
CA THR A 263 -10.31 1.26 -32.93
C THR A 263 -8.95 0.94 -32.31
N ASP A 264 -8.17 0.08 -32.98
CA ASP A 264 -6.79 -0.21 -32.59
C ASP A 264 -5.84 0.95 -32.92
N ASP A 265 -6.27 1.90 -33.75
CA ASP A 265 -5.54 3.13 -34.05
C ASP A 265 -6.06 4.29 -33.20
N ILE A 266 -5.22 4.77 -32.27
CA ILE A 266 -5.50 5.93 -31.42
C ILE A 266 -5.52 7.25 -32.20
N LEU A 267 -4.94 7.31 -33.41
CA LEU A 267 -4.97 8.51 -34.23
C LEU A 267 -6.30 8.66 -34.97
N ASP A 268 -7.09 7.60 -35.08
CA ASP A 268 -8.38 7.61 -35.75
C ASP A 268 -9.35 8.61 -35.06
N PRO A 269 -9.95 9.57 -35.79
CA PRO A 269 -10.95 10.49 -35.23
C PRO A 269 -12.22 9.79 -34.67
N SER A 270 -12.41 8.51 -34.93
CA SER A 270 -13.49 7.68 -34.39
C SER A 270 -13.09 6.90 -33.12
N PHE A 271 -11.86 7.09 -32.61
CA PHE A 271 -11.38 6.44 -31.38
C PHE A 271 -12.27 6.76 -30.18
N PHE A 272 -12.73 8.01 -30.07
CA PHE A 272 -13.67 8.44 -29.05
C PHE A 272 -15.05 8.77 -29.64
N GLN A 273 -16.07 8.48 -28.84
CA GLN A 273 -17.36 9.18 -28.93
C GLN A 273 -17.33 10.42 -28.04
N VAL A 274 -18.00 11.48 -28.48
CA VAL A 274 -18.05 12.75 -27.78
C VAL A 274 -19.48 13.13 -27.41
N ASP A 275 -19.65 13.60 -26.17
CA ASP A 275 -20.84 14.32 -25.70
C ASP A 275 -20.42 15.72 -25.27
N TYR A 276 -21.09 16.76 -25.73
CA TYR A 276 -20.71 18.13 -25.41
C TYR A 276 -21.90 19.03 -25.11
N ARG A 277 -21.63 20.06 -24.31
CA ARG A 277 -22.59 21.10 -23.93
C ARG A 277 -21.85 22.44 -23.84
N PHE A 278 -22.23 23.42 -24.64
CA PHE A 278 -21.72 24.79 -24.56
C PHE A 278 -22.86 25.76 -24.23
N MET A 279 -22.60 26.63 -23.25
CA MET A 279 -23.45 27.76 -22.95
C MET A 279 -22.98 28.96 -23.76
N VAL A 280 -23.87 29.47 -24.61
CA VAL A 280 -23.64 30.68 -25.40
C VAL A 280 -24.60 31.77 -24.96
N ASP A 281 -24.16 33.02 -25.07
CA ASP A 281 -25.04 34.16 -24.90
C ASP A 281 -26.25 34.07 -25.84
N ALA A 282 -27.40 34.60 -25.45
CA ALA A 282 -28.48 34.86 -26.39
C ALA A 282 -28.49 36.35 -26.71
N MET A 283 -28.71 36.69 -27.98
CA MET A 283 -28.74 38.08 -28.44
C MET A 283 -30.01 38.82 -27.98
N ASP A 284 -31.11 38.10 -27.80
CA ASP A 284 -32.42 38.65 -27.40
C ASP A 284 -33.23 37.59 -26.62
N PRO A 285 -33.73 37.88 -25.40
CA PRO A 285 -33.51 39.10 -24.62
C PRO A 285 -32.10 39.19 -24.02
N PRO A 286 -31.58 40.40 -23.74
CA PRO A 286 -30.29 40.58 -23.10
C PRO A 286 -30.19 39.81 -21.78
N GLY A 287 -29.13 39.01 -21.63
CA GLY A 287 -28.91 38.18 -20.43
C GLY A 287 -29.52 36.78 -20.49
N ALA A 288 -30.27 36.42 -21.54
CA ALA A 288 -30.59 35.02 -21.82
C ALA A 288 -29.36 34.24 -22.32
N PHE A 289 -29.43 32.92 -22.26
CA PHE A 289 -28.42 32.01 -22.77
C PHE A 289 -29.07 30.89 -23.58
N ALA A 290 -28.34 30.36 -24.55
CA ALA A 290 -28.71 29.16 -25.27
C ALA A 290 -27.68 28.05 -24.99
N MET A 291 -28.11 26.80 -25.25
CA MET A 291 -27.27 25.63 -25.09
C MET A 291 -27.03 24.98 -26.45
N ILE A 292 -25.77 24.85 -26.81
CA ILE A 292 -25.32 24.00 -27.92
C ILE A 292 -25.03 22.63 -27.30
N TYR A 293 -25.61 21.57 -27.84
CA TYR A 293 -25.45 20.23 -27.32
C TYR A 293 -25.36 19.22 -28.47
N THR A 294 -24.91 18.00 -28.16
CA THR A 294 -24.67 16.91 -29.14
C THR A 294 -25.85 16.69 -30.10
N GLY A 295 -27.09 16.73 -29.60
CA GLY A 295 -28.29 16.54 -30.41
C GLY A 295 -28.60 17.66 -31.42
N LEU A 296 -27.90 18.80 -31.36
CA LEU A 296 -28.17 19.94 -32.24
C LEU A 296 -27.77 19.67 -33.70
N TYR A 297 -26.75 18.84 -33.93
CA TYR A 297 -26.25 18.50 -35.27
C TYR A 297 -26.57 17.05 -35.66
N ASP A 298 -27.45 16.39 -34.90
CA ASP A 298 -27.64 14.95 -34.92
C ASP A 298 -28.74 14.50 -35.89
N ASP A 299 -28.66 14.97 -37.14
CA ASP A 299 -29.64 14.61 -38.18
C ASP A 299 -29.53 13.12 -38.59
N GLU A 300 -28.34 12.51 -38.43
CA GLU A 300 -28.03 11.14 -38.87
C GLU A 300 -27.47 10.23 -37.75
N GLY A 301 -27.47 10.67 -36.49
CA GLY A 301 -26.86 9.89 -35.39
C GLY A 301 -25.33 9.97 -35.33
N THR A 302 -24.71 10.91 -36.05
CA THR A 302 -23.26 11.06 -36.21
C THR A 302 -22.66 12.24 -35.45
N ALA A 303 -23.49 13.04 -34.76
CA ALA A 303 -23.01 14.23 -34.05
C ALA A 303 -22.16 13.92 -32.81
N ASN A 304 -22.08 12.64 -32.42
CA ASN A 304 -21.20 12.14 -31.36
C ASN A 304 -19.82 11.70 -31.87
N GLN A 305 -19.47 11.95 -33.13
CA GLN A 305 -18.16 11.60 -33.71
C GLN A 305 -17.32 12.85 -33.98
N VAL A 306 -16.07 12.85 -33.53
CA VAL A 306 -15.12 13.95 -33.78
C VAL A 306 -14.93 14.17 -35.28
N ALA A 307 -14.81 13.08 -36.06
CA ALA A 307 -14.68 13.13 -37.53
C ALA A 307 -15.78 13.97 -38.20
N TYR A 308 -17.03 13.76 -37.77
CA TYR A 308 -18.19 14.46 -38.32
C TYR A 308 -18.19 15.93 -37.90
N LEU A 309 -17.97 16.20 -36.61
CA LEU A 309 -17.96 17.55 -36.08
C LEU A 309 -16.85 18.42 -36.70
N SER A 310 -15.66 17.85 -36.92
CA SER A 310 -14.55 18.50 -37.62
C SER A 310 -14.90 18.75 -39.10
N ARG A 311 -15.42 17.75 -39.82
CA ARG A 311 -15.81 17.89 -41.23
C ARG A 311 -16.85 18.98 -41.46
N MET A 312 -17.84 19.06 -40.55
CA MET A 312 -18.91 20.04 -40.61
C MET A 312 -18.50 21.42 -40.06
N GLN A 313 -17.28 21.54 -39.52
CA GLN A 313 -16.81 22.72 -38.82
C GLN A 313 -17.84 23.19 -37.76
N ALA A 314 -18.43 22.22 -37.05
CA ALA A 314 -19.52 22.48 -36.12
C ALA A 314 -19.05 23.45 -35.04
N TYR A 315 -19.74 24.55 -34.81
CA TYR A 315 -19.31 25.57 -33.85
C TYR A 315 -19.25 24.97 -32.41
N PRO A 316 -18.17 25.18 -31.62
CA PRO A 316 -17.08 26.15 -31.79
C PRO A 316 -15.95 25.77 -32.78
N ASN A 317 -15.95 24.59 -33.37
CA ASN A 317 -14.88 24.08 -34.25
C ASN A 317 -13.52 23.91 -33.53
N ILE A 318 -13.55 23.22 -32.40
CA ILE A 318 -12.36 22.89 -31.58
C ILE A 318 -12.07 21.37 -31.53
N TRP A 319 -12.79 20.59 -32.33
CA TRP A 319 -12.93 19.15 -32.12
C TRP A 319 -11.61 18.39 -32.25
N ASP A 320 -10.79 18.71 -33.25
CA ASP A 320 -9.50 18.05 -33.46
C ASP A 320 -8.51 18.34 -32.32
N LEU A 321 -8.51 19.57 -31.79
CA LEU A 321 -7.66 19.96 -30.66
C LEU A 321 -8.11 19.31 -29.35
N ALA A 322 -9.43 19.27 -29.12
CA ALA A 322 -10.00 18.61 -27.96
C ALA A 322 -9.77 17.08 -28.00
N ASP A 323 -9.91 16.46 -29.17
CA ASP A 323 -9.62 15.04 -29.37
C ASP A 323 -8.13 14.72 -29.14
N ALA A 324 -7.23 15.53 -29.71
CA ALA A 324 -5.79 15.37 -29.47
C ALA A 324 -5.41 15.54 -28.00
N LEU A 325 -5.99 16.51 -27.29
CA LEU A 325 -5.81 16.64 -25.84
C LEU A 325 -6.34 15.40 -25.09
N ALA A 326 -7.51 14.89 -25.46
CA ALA A 326 -8.12 13.73 -24.81
C ALA A 326 -7.24 12.48 -24.99
N LYS A 327 -6.74 12.25 -26.21
CA LYS A 327 -5.85 11.13 -26.53
C LYS A 327 -4.50 11.25 -25.83
N SER A 328 -3.99 12.47 -25.70
CA SER A 328 -2.76 12.77 -24.93
C SER A 328 -2.93 12.43 -23.45
N VAL A 329 -4.04 12.86 -22.85
CA VAL A 329 -4.40 12.55 -21.45
C VAL A 329 -4.58 11.04 -21.26
N TYR A 330 -5.33 10.39 -22.14
CA TYR A 330 -5.57 8.94 -22.14
C TYR A 330 -4.25 8.15 -22.11
N SER A 331 -3.36 8.43 -23.07
CA SER A 331 -2.08 7.73 -23.21
C SER A 331 -1.16 7.97 -22.02
N THR A 332 -1.15 9.20 -21.50
CA THR A 332 -0.31 9.58 -20.37
C THR A 332 -0.77 8.94 -19.06
N ILE A 333 -2.09 8.84 -18.84
CA ILE A 333 -2.66 8.12 -17.70
C ILE A 333 -2.30 6.64 -17.75
N LEU A 334 -2.45 5.98 -18.90
CA LEU A 334 -2.08 4.57 -19.04
C LEU A 334 -0.59 4.32 -18.82
N ALA A 335 0.26 5.23 -19.30
CA ALA A 335 1.70 5.18 -19.08
C ALA A 335 2.06 5.37 -17.60
N ASP A 336 1.44 6.33 -16.91
CA ASP A 336 1.70 6.64 -15.51
C ASP A 336 1.18 5.55 -14.56
N LEU A 337 0.03 4.95 -14.90
CA LEU A 337 -0.50 3.75 -14.23
C LEU A 337 0.20 2.44 -14.65
N GLY A 338 1.23 2.53 -15.49
CA GLY A 338 2.15 1.42 -15.76
C GLY A 338 1.54 0.29 -16.58
N GLN A 339 0.61 0.60 -17.48
CA GLN A 339 -0.04 -0.39 -18.34
C GLN A 339 0.85 -0.73 -19.54
N VAL A 340 1.84 -1.61 -19.31
CA VAL A 340 2.90 -1.93 -20.29
C VAL A 340 2.36 -2.52 -21.60
N ASP A 341 1.32 -3.35 -21.51
CA ASP A 341 0.70 -4.01 -22.67
C ASP A 341 -0.53 -3.23 -23.20
N SER A 342 -0.76 -2.00 -22.71
CA SER A 342 -1.87 -1.18 -23.18
C SER A 342 -1.64 -0.74 -24.62
N ASN A 343 -2.50 -1.22 -25.52
CA ASN A 343 -2.61 -0.70 -26.86
C ASN A 343 -4.08 -0.29 -27.11
N PRO A 344 -4.30 0.88 -27.74
CA PRO A 344 -3.29 1.79 -28.27
C PRO A 344 -2.79 2.85 -27.25
N ASN A 345 -1.54 3.28 -27.38
CA ASN A 345 -0.91 4.29 -26.51
C ASN A 345 0.07 5.18 -27.28
N ILE A 346 -0.18 6.49 -27.31
CA ILE A 346 0.65 7.47 -28.06
C ILE A 346 2.08 7.52 -27.52
N VAL A 347 2.26 7.57 -26.20
CA VAL A 347 3.58 7.79 -25.60
C VAL A 347 4.47 6.55 -25.60
N ALA A 348 3.91 5.40 -25.97
CA ALA A 348 4.65 4.16 -26.22
C ALA A 348 4.86 3.87 -27.72
N ASN A 349 4.18 4.59 -28.63
CA ASN A 349 4.23 4.39 -30.07
C ASN A 349 4.91 5.56 -30.78
N SER A 350 6.09 5.32 -31.35
CA SER A 350 6.88 6.37 -32.01
C SER A 350 6.17 7.02 -33.20
N THR A 351 5.39 6.28 -34.00
CA THR A 351 4.66 6.85 -35.14
C THR A 351 3.51 7.75 -34.69
N ALA A 352 2.74 7.33 -33.69
CA ALA A 352 1.67 8.15 -33.13
C ALA A 352 2.22 9.43 -32.46
N LEU A 353 3.33 9.29 -31.73
CA LEU A 353 4.00 10.42 -31.10
C LEU A 353 4.58 11.40 -32.14
N GLN A 354 5.16 10.91 -33.23
CA GLN A 354 5.64 11.77 -34.32
C GLN A 354 4.52 12.60 -34.94
N ASN A 355 3.35 11.99 -35.17
CA ASN A 355 2.21 12.69 -35.76
C ASN A 355 1.73 13.83 -34.85
N LEU A 356 1.50 13.54 -33.56
CA LEU A 356 0.98 14.54 -32.63
C LEU A 356 2.02 15.60 -32.20
N THR A 357 3.31 15.31 -32.29
CA THR A 357 4.36 16.31 -31.99
C THR A 357 4.72 17.19 -33.19
N ALA A 358 4.18 16.93 -34.39
CA ALA A 358 4.47 17.74 -35.58
C ALA A 358 4.07 19.22 -35.42
N VAL A 359 3.04 19.51 -34.61
CA VAL A 359 2.55 20.87 -34.36
C VAL A 359 3.48 21.72 -33.48
N PHE A 360 4.52 21.12 -32.90
CA PHE A 360 5.39 21.81 -31.92
C PHE A 360 6.20 22.93 -32.57
N ASP A 361 6.59 22.77 -33.83
CA ASP A 361 7.30 23.80 -34.58
C ASP A 361 6.42 25.04 -34.81
N ASP A 362 5.12 24.85 -35.08
CA ASP A 362 4.17 25.94 -35.35
C ASP A 362 3.97 26.84 -34.12
N ILE A 363 3.95 26.24 -32.92
CA ILE A 363 3.81 26.95 -31.64
C ILE A 363 4.99 27.87 -31.35
N ARG A 364 6.19 27.48 -31.77
CA ARG A 364 7.42 28.26 -31.51
C ARG A 364 7.69 29.31 -32.59
N ILE A 365 7.23 29.08 -33.82
CA ILE A 365 7.58 29.92 -34.98
C ILE A 365 6.49 30.97 -35.30
N GLY A 366 5.27 30.86 -34.77
CA GLY A 366 4.29 31.93 -35.00
C GLY A 366 2.85 31.73 -34.55
N VAL A 367 2.46 30.58 -34.00
CA VAL A 367 1.16 30.49 -33.31
C VAL A 367 1.30 31.19 -31.96
N THR A 368 0.66 32.35 -31.83
CA THR A 368 0.58 33.08 -30.56
C THR A 368 -0.26 32.28 -29.58
N VAL A 369 0.33 31.35 -28.83
CA VAL A 369 -0.26 30.97 -27.55
C VAL A 369 -0.28 32.22 -26.64
N ALA A 370 -1.17 32.26 -25.66
CA ALA A 370 -1.20 33.35 -24.69
C ALA A 370 0.06 33.30 -23.79
N ASN A 371 -0.03 33.66 -22.51
CA ASN A 371 1.14 33.72 -21.63
C ASN A 371 1.50 32.36 -20.98
N ALA A 372 0.78 31.28 -21.33
CA ALA A 372 1.00 29.90 -20.87
C ALA A 372 1.77 29.08 -21.91
N PHE A 373 3.11 29.13 -21.87
CA PHE A 373 3.95 28.40 -22.82
C PHE A 373 3.95 26.90 -22.52
N PRO A 374 3.67 26.00 -23.49
CA PRO A 374 3.69 24.56 -23.26
C PRO A 374 5.12 23.97 -23.25
N GLY A 375 5.24 22.74 -22.74
CA GLY A 375 6.49 22.00 -22.59
C GLY A 375 6.29 20.70 -21.79
N PRO A 376 7.35 19.96 -21.41
CA PRO A 376 8.75 20.36 -21.46
C PRO A 376 9.47 20.21 -22.82
N ALA A 377 8.90 19.49 -23.79
CA ALA A 377 9.51 19.39 -25.11
C ALA A 377 9.35 20.69 -25.90
N GLU A 378 10.40 21.06 -26.61
CA GLU A 378 10.47 22.31 -27.38
C GLU A 378 10.42 22.09 -28.90
N ALA A 379 10.54 20.85 -29.35
CA ALA A 379 10.55 20.49 -30.76
C ALA A 379 9.88 19.13 -30.98
N PRO A 380 9.50 18.80 -32.24
CA PRO A 380 8.88 17.52 -32.57
C PRO A 380 9.74 16.33 -32.17
N PHE A 381 9.09 15.17 -31.95
CA PHE A 381 9.77 13.94 -31.55
C PHE A 381 10.91 13.55 -32.49
N VAL A 382 10.74 13.71 -33.80
CA VAL A 382 11.77 13.37 -34.79
C VAL A 382 13.07 14.14 -34.50
N ALA A 383 12.98 15.42 -34.17
CA ALA A 383 14.14 16.28 -33.90
C ALA A 383 14.84 15.97 -32.57
N GLN A 384 14.11 15.44 -31.57
CA GLN A 384 14.63 15.19 -30.22
C GLN A 384 14.78 13.69 -29.88
N SER A 385 14.46 12.80 -30.82
CA SER A 385 14.52 11.35 -30.64
C SER A 385 15.91 10.84 -30.28
N SER A 386 16.97 11.51 -30.75
CA SER A 386 18.36 11.15 -30.41
C SER A 386 18.82 11.64 -29.03
N THR A 387 18.11 12.62 -28.46
CA THR A 387 18.42 13.24 -27.17
C THR A 387 17.46 12.82 -26.06
N THR A 388 16.44 12.03 -26.38
CA THR A 388 15.48 11.48 -25.44
C THR A 388 15.71 9.98 -25.26
N GLY A 389 15.33 9.47 -24.10
CA GLY A 389 15.42 8.04 -23.81
C GLY A 389 14.36 7.22 -24.53
N PRO A 390 14.38 5.89 -24.35
CA PRO A 390 13.42 5.00 -25.00
C PRO A 390 12.00 5.23 -24.45
N LEU A 391 11.00 5.07 -25.33
CA LEU A 391 9.57 5.16 -25.02
C LEU A 391 9.07 3.89 -24.28
N LEU A 392 9.67 3.58 -23.14
CA LEU A 392 9.35 2.39 -22.35
C LEU A 392 8.35 2.72 -21.24
N LEU A 393 7.34 1.86 -21.12
CA LEU A 393 6.42 1.83 -19.99
C LEU A 393 6.93 0.84 -18.97
N THR A 394 6.79 1.17 -17.68
CA THR A 394 7.16 0.27 -16.58
C THR A 394 5.99 0.09 -15.62
N PRO A 395 5.86 -1.08 -14.97
CA PRO A 395 4.77 -1.33 -14.03
C PRO A 395 4.73 -0.29 -12.90
N SER A 396 3.52 0.14 -12.55
CA SER A 396 3.34 1.18 -11.55
C SER A 396 2.77 0.64 -10.25
N THR A 397 3.28 1.18 -9.15
CA THR A 397 2.75 0.97 -7.79
C THR A 397 2.39 2.32 -7.17
N ILE A 398 1.52 2.32 -6.16
CA ILE A 398 1.20 3.52 -5.39
C ILE A 398 2.41 3.85 -4.52
N THR A 399 2.92 5.07 -4.69
CA THR A 399 4.02 5.59 -3.87
C THR A 399 3.51 5.83 -2.46
N ALA A 400 4.01 5.04 -1.50
CA ALA A 400 3.71 5.19 -0.10
C ALA A 400 4.83 4.60 0.77
N GLU A 401 4.84 4.98 2.05
CA GLU A 401 5.72 4.41 3.05
C GLU A 401 4.96 3.39 3.91
N TYR A 402 5.60 2.25 4.18
CA TYR A 402 5.05 1.15 4.95
C TYR A 402 5.79 1.01 6.26
N LEU A 403 5.04 0.76 7.34
CA LEU A 403 5.63 0.46 8.63
C LEU A 403 6.08 -1.01 8.65
N CYS A 404 7.39 -1.22 8.67
CA CYS A 404 8.01 -2.54 8.73
C CYS A 404 8.68 -2.77 10.09
N GLN A 405 8.50 -3.96 10.63
CA GLN A 405 9.24 -4.47 11.77
C GLN A 405 10.47 -5.21 11.25
N VAL A 406 11.64 -4.57 11.34
CA VAL A 406 12.90 -5.13 10.86
C VAL A 406 13.69 -5.72 12.04
N PRO A 407 14.17 -6.96 11.93
CA PRO A 407 14.91 -7.63 12.99
C PRO A 407 16.37 -7.14 13.07
N GLN A 408 16.71 -6.44 14.15
CA GLN A 408 18.07 -6.04 14.49
C GLN A 408 18.69 -6.95 15.54
N ARG A 409 19.98 -7.26 15.40
CA ARG A 409 20.70 -8.07 16.39
C ARG A 409 20.86 -7.29 17.68
N LYS A 410 20.61 -7.93 18.83
CA LYS A 410 20.89 -7.34 20.14
C LYS A 410 22.37 -6.99 20.29
N ALA A 411 22.67 -6.03 21.16
CA ALA A 411 24.03 -5.72 21.56
C ALA A 411 24.77 -7.00 21.99
N VAL A 412 26.03 -7.15 21.55
CA VAL A 412 26.80 -8.39 21.65
C VAL A 412 26.87 -8.91 23.10
N GLY A 413 27.03 -8.02 24.09
CA GLY A 413 27.04 -8.40 25.50
C GLY A 413 25.73 -9.03 25.98
N ASN A 414 24.59 -8.40 25.67
CA ASN A 414 23.26 -8.91 26.04
C ASN A 414 22.92 -10.21 25.30
N LEU A 415 23.42 -10.35 24.07
CA LEU A 415 23.26 -11.56 23.27
C LEU A 415 24.02 -12.75 23.89
N ILE A 416 25.29 -12.57 24.24
CA ILE A 416 26.11 -13.63 24.84
C ILE A 416 25.54 -14.07 26.18
N VAL A 417 25.20 -13.13 27.07
CA VAL A 417 24.63 -13.45 28.38
C VAL A 417 23.29 -14.17 28.22
N GLY A 418 22.42 -13.69 27.32
CA GLY A 418 21.14 -14.31 27.06
C GLY A 418 21.25 -15.75 26.55
N ILE A 419 22.18 -16.00 25.62
CA ILE A 419 22.41 -17.35 25.07
C ILE A 419 22.97 -18.29 26.15
N LEU A 420 24.00 -17.86 26.89
CA LEU A 420 24.62 -18.69 27.93
C LEU A 420 23.61 -19.09 29.02
N VAL A 421 22.77 -18.15 29.48
CA VAL A 421 21.75 -18.43 30.48
C VAL A 421 20.71 -19.42 29.95
N ALA A 422 20.25 -19.24 28.71
CA ALA A 422 19.29 -20.15 28.09
C ALA A 422 19.88 -21.56 27.88
N ASP A 423 21.11 -21.66 27.38
CA ASP A 423 21.81 -22.93 27.18
C ASP A 423 22.00 -23.68 28.51
N LEU A 424 22.33 -22.97 29.59
CA LEU A 424 22.45 -23.58 30.93
C LEU A 424 21.14 -24.23 31.38
N VAL A 425 19.99 -23.56 31.14
CA VAL A 425 18.67 -24.08 31.49
C VAL A 425 18.33 -25.31 30.64
N PHE A 426 18.55 -25.25 29.32
CA PHE A 426 18.28 -26.39 28.43
C PHE A 426 19.17 -27.58 28.73
N LEU A 427 20.48 -27.38 28.95
CA LEU A 427 21.41 -28.45 29.30
C LEU A 427 21.08 -29.07 30.66
N ASN A 428 20.66 -28.27 31.65
CA ASN A 428 20.19 -28.79 32.93
C ASN A 428 18.91 -29.62 32.78
N ALA A 429 17.95 -29.16 31.97
CA ALA A 429 16.74 -29.93 31.68
C ALA A 429 17.06 -31.26 30.98
N VAL A 430 17.92 -31.25 29.96
CA VAL A 430 18.37 -32.48 29.29
C VAL A 430 19.10 -33.40 30.26
N TRP A 431 19.93 -32.87 31.15
CA TRP A 431 20.60 -33.67 32.16
C TRP A 431 19.63 -34.36 33.13
N GLN A 432 18.57 -33.67 33.56
CA GLN A 432 17.55 -34.27 34.42
C GLN A 432 16.76 -35.35 33.67
N ILE A 433 16.38 -35.10 32.41
CA ILE A 433 15.70 -36.10 31.56
C ILE A 433 16.62 -37.32 31.35
N PHE A 434 17.90 -37.07 31.06
CA PHE A 434 18.91 -38.11 30.90
C PHE A 434 19.03 -38.97 32.16
N ARG A 435 19.15 -38.36 33.35
CA ARG A 435 19.18 -39.09 34.62
C ARG A 435 17.93 -39.94 34.80
N LEU A 436 16.74 -39.36 34.59
CA LEU A 436 15.48 -40.08 34.75
C LEU A 436 15.37 -41.28 33.79
N LEU A 437 15.79 -41.10 32.53
CA LEU A 437 15.81 -42.18 31.53
C LEU A 437 16.80 -43.29 31.89
N VAL A 438 17.99 -42.91 32.36
CA VAL A 438 19.02 -43.89 32.73
C VAL A 438 18.62 -44.63 34.01
N ASP A 439 18.08 -43.95 35.01
CA ASP A 439 17.58 -44.57 36.24
C ASP A 439 16.39 -45.50 35.92
N TRP A 440 15.49 -45.09 35.03
CA TRP A 440 14.39 -45.95 34.55
C TRP A 440 14.89 -47.19 33.79
N LEU A 441 15.85 -47.04 32.88
CA LEU A 441 16.46 -48.15 32.16
C LEU A 441 17.27 -49.08 33.09
N ALA A 442 17.92 -48.53 34.11
CA ALA A 442 18.68 -49.29 35.10
C ALA A 442 17.75 -50.10 36.01
N LEU A 443 16.65 -49.51 36.49
CA LEU A 443 15.62 -50.20 37.28
C LEU A 443 14.96 -51.34 36.48
N LYS A 444 14.69 -51.10 35.19
CA LYS A 444 14.16 -52.14 34.29
C LYS A 444 15.13 -53.30 34.06
N ARG A 445 16.44 -53.06 34.20
CA ARG A 445 17.49 -54.07 34.04
C ARG A 445 17.82 -54.81 35.34
N GLU A 446 17.64 -54.19 36.50
CA GLU A 446 17.75 -54.86 37.80
C GLU A 446 16.66 -55.93 38.01
N GLU A 447 15.46 -55.77 37.43
CA GLU A 447 14.47 -56.87 37.40
C GLU A 447 14.97 -58.11 36.64
N THR A 448 15.90 -57.96 35.70
CA THR A 448 16.54 -59.07 34.95
C THR A 448 17.87 -59.57 35.54
N GLN A 449 18.41 -58.92 36.58
CA GLN A 449 19.60 -59.38 37.30
C GLN A 449 19.27 -59.68 38.77
N LYS A 450 18.41 -60.68 38.98
CA LYS A 450 18.36 -61.37 40.28
C LYS A 450 19.70 -62.07 40.53
N CYS A 451 20.29 -61.79 41.69
CA CYS A 451 21.55 -62.36 42.15
C CYS A 451 21.59 -63.89 42.00
N ALA A 452 22.56 -64.40 41.24
CA ALA A 452 23.06 -65.74 41.46
C ALA A 452 23.95 -65.72 42.70
N THR A 453 23.81 -66.77 43.53
CA THR A 453 24.65 -67.19 44.67
C THR A 453 24.61 -66.36 45.96
N CYS A 454 23.78 -66.84 46.90
CA CYS A 454 24.20 -67.20 48.27
C CYS A 454 23.40 -68.45 48.65
N ASP A 455 23.99 -69.65 48.54
CA ASP A 455 23.41 -70.88 49.07
C ASP A 455 24.43 -71.58 50.00
N GLY A 456 23.91 -72.12 51.10
CA GLY A 456 24.61 -72.92 52.12
C GLY A 456 24.99 -72.12 53.38
N SER A 457 24.51 -72.42 54.59
CA SER A 457 23.69 -73.52 55.11
C SER A 457 23.12 -73.10 56.47
N GLY A 458 22.03 -73.75 56.89
CA GLY A 458 21.26 -73.46 58.12
C GLY A 458 22.06 -73.55 59.43
N ILE A 459 21.50 -73.08 60.55
CA ILE A 459 20.76 -73.95 61.48
C ILE A 459 20.13 -73.08 62.61
N VAL A 460 18.84 -73.34 62.88
CA VAL A 460 18.11 -73.27 64.17
C VAL A 460 17.81 -71.89 64.80
N ALA A 461 16.51 -71.53 64.84
CA ALA A 461 15.70 -71.64 66.08
C ALA A 461 14.27 -71.07 65.90
N SER A 462 13.28 -71.94 66.12
CA SER A 462 11.98 -71.74 66.78
C SER A 462 11.49 -70.30 66.97
N ALA A 463 10.46 -69.83 66.25
CA ALA A 463 9.03 -70.04 66.56
C ALA A 463 8.57 -69.57 67.95
N ARG A 464 7.79 -68.47 67.99
CA ARG A 464 6.48 -68.29 68.69
C ARG A 464 6.00 -66.84 68.47
N ARG A 465 4.80 -66.64 67.89
CA ARG A 465 3.51 -66.38 68.58
C ARG A 465 3.61 -65.08 69.40
N GLY A 466 2.90 -63.99 69.16
CA GLY A 466 1.62 -63.71 68.52
C GLY A 466 0.96 -62.58 69.34
N THR A 467 0.06 -61.81 68.74
CA THR A 467 -1.02 -61.01 69.37
C THR A 467 -0.61 -59.85 70.31
N VAL A 468 -0.90 -58.59 69.93
CA VAL A 468 -2.11 -57.77 70.24
C VAL A 468 -2.11 -57.23 71.68
N VAL A 469 -2.70 -56.03 71.86
CA VAL A 469 -2.84 -55.17 73.05
C VAL A 469 -1.71 -54.13 73.11
N GLY A 470 -1.94 -52.82 73.15
CA GLY A 470 -3.10 -52.03 73.59
C GLY A 470 -2.60 -51.03 74.64
N GLU A 471 -3.18 -49.82 74.65
CA GLU A 471 -3.01 -48.74 75.66
C GLU A 471 -1.63 -48.07 75.75
N ASP A 472 -1.47 -46.81 76.11
CA ASP A 472 -2.28 -45.57 76.09
C ASP A 472 -1.35 -44.50 76.70
N ALA A 473 -1.79 -43.24 76.67
CA ALA A 473 -1.25 -42.07 77.40
C ALA A 473 0.04 -41.45 76.81
N ASP A 474 0.12 -40.14 76.55
CA ASP A 474 -0.75 -39.04 76.94
C ASP A 474 -0.50 -37.83 76.02
N GLU A 475 -1.58 -37.07 75.81
CA GLU A 475 -1.73 -35.60 75.95
C GLU A 475 -0.51 -34.70 75.69
N GLN A 476 -0.57 -33.51 75.10
CA GLN A 476 -1.59 -32.53 74.68
C GLN A 476 -0.73 -31.49 73.90
N HIS A 477 -1.14 -30.91 72.78
CA HIS A 477 -2.01 -29.74 72.77
C HIS A 477 -2.55 -29.49 71.35
N GLU A 478 -3.86 -29.67 71.26
CA GLU A 478 -4.90 -28.93 70.52
C GLU A 478 -4.55 -27.41 70.34
N LEU A 479 -4.86 -26.72 69.24
CA LEU A 479 -6.18 -26.49 68.67
C LEU A 479 -6.12 -26.12 67.17
N ALA A 480 -7.01 -26.75 66.41
CA ALA A 480 -7.50 -26.34 65.11
C ALA A 480 -8.89 -25.65 65.32
N PRO A 481 -9.85 -25.66 64.37
CA PRO A 481 -9.93 -25.06 63.04
C PRO A 481 -11.26 -24.27 62.86
N LEU A 482 -11.62 -23.89 61.63
CA LEU A 482 -12.92 -24.08 60.93
C LEU A 482 -13.08 -22.96 59.86
N LYS A 483 -13.16 -23.27 58.55
CA LYS A 483 -14.29 -23.75 57.72
C LYS A 483 -15.44 -22.75 57.51
N GLY A 484 -15.82 -22.63 56.23
CA GLY A 484 -17.08 -22.04 55.74
C GLY A 484 -16.99 -20.55 55.44
N SER A 485 -17.72 -19.94 54.52
CA SER A 485 -18.65 -20.35 53.47
C SER A 485 -19.08 -19.05 52.79
N ALA A 486 -19.25 -19.09 51.47
CA ALA A 486 -20.10 -18.28 50.59
C ALA A 486 -20.75 -16.95 51.04
N THR A 487 -20.80 -16.06 50.04
CA THR A 487 -21.92 -15.17 49.62
C THR A 487 -22.08 -13.75 50.18
N VAL A 488 -22.27 -12.83 49.21
CA VAL A 488 -23.16 -11.64 49.20
C VAL A 488 -22.54 -10.26 49.57
N SER A 489 -22.51 -9.37 48.55
CA SER A 489 -22.45 -7.88 48.57
C SER A 489 -23.55 -7.26 49.47
N PRO A 490 -23.62 -5.94 49.80
CA PRO A 490 -23.15 -4.78 49.02
C PRO A 490 -22.70 -3.51 49.81
N ALA A 491 -22.39 -2.48 49.01
CA ALA A 491 -22.64 -1.05 49.23
C ALA A 491 -21.68 -0.16 50.07
N SER A 492 -21.43 1.01 49.46
CA SER A 492 -21.43 2.35 50.07
C SER A 492 -20.12 2.91 50.67
N GLN A 493 -19.47 3.83 49.94
CA GLN A 493 -19.28 5.27 50.27
C GLN A 493 -18.30 5.89 49.25
N ARG A 494 -18.73 6.82 48.37
CA ARG A 494 -18.76 8.30 48.52
C ARG A 494 -17.39 8.96 48.76
N SER A 495 -16.93 9.77 47.80
CA SER A 495 -16.69 11.24 47.96
C SER A 495 -15.54 11.79 47.09
N GLY A 496 -15.82 12.86 46.33
CA GLY A 496 -14.86 13.83 45.75
C GLY A 496 -14.96 13.95 44.22
N SER A 497 -15.71 14.90 43.61
CA SER A 497 -15.39 16.34 43.39
C SER A 497 -14.06 16.53 42.64
N SER A 498 -13.91 17.18 41.48
CA SER A 498 -14.54 18.34 40.81
C SER A 498 -14.33 18.18 39.28
N GLY A 499 -15.23 18.59 38.37
CA GLY A 499 -15.47 19.98 37.95
C GLY A 499 -14.63 20.33 36.71
N HIS A 500 -15.25 20.50 35.54
CA HIS A 500 -14.87 21.49 34.51
C HIS A 500 -15.92 21.57 33.39
N ASP A 501 -16.38 22.80 33.17
CA ASP A 501 -17.24 23.31 32.10
C ASP A 501 -16.70 23.05 30.70
N TYR A 502 -17.61 22.87 29.73
CA TYR A 502 -17.37 23.23 28.34
C TYR A 502 -18.52 24.10 27.85
N ASP A 503 -18.18 25.36 27.59
CA ASP A 503 -19.04 26.35 26.94
C ASP A 503 -19.30 26.01 25.47
N GLU A 504 -20.55 26.26 25.10
CA GLU A 504 -21.16 26.13 23.79
C GLU A 504 -20.93 27.43 22.99
N ILE A 505 -20.22 27.38 21.86
CA ILE A 505 -20.15 28.51 20.92
C ILE A 505 -20.95 28.18 19.66
N ARG A 506 -22.11 28.83 19.54
CA ARG A 506 -22.86 29.01 18.29
C ARG A 506 -22.30 30.21 17.53
N TYR A 507 -22.09 30.06 16.22
CA TYR A 507 -22.01 31.18 15.28
C TYR A 507 -23.20 31.16 14.34
N GLY A 508 -23.89 32.30 14.24
CA GLY A 508 -24.98 32.54 13.31
C GLY A 508 -25.00 34.00 12.85
N HIS A 509 -24.96 34.15 11.53
CA HIS A 509 -25.49 35.21 10.65
C HIS A 509 -25.09 36.70 10.75
N ALA A 510 -24.37 37.12 9.69
CA ALA A 510 -24.68 38.15 8.69
C ALA A 510 -25.68 39.30 9.00
N MET A 511 -25.22 40.54 8.83
CA MET A 511 -25.60 41.53 7.79
C MET A 511 -25.02 42.90 8.19
N ASP A 512 -24.42 43.64 7.25
CA ASP A 512 -24.83 45.03 6.95
C ASP A 512 -24.05 45.62 5.78
N ALA A 513 -24.78 46.47 5.04
CA ALA A 513 -24.41 47.17 3.84
C ALA A 513 -23.82 48.57 4.15
N ALA A 514 -22.93 49.04 3.26
CA ALA A 514 -22.76 50.45 2.87
C ALA A 514 -21.97 50.51 1.56
#